data_AF-A0A958J0S3-F1
#
_entry.id   AF-A0A958J0S3-F1
#
_cell.length_a   1.000
_cell.length_b   1.000
_cell.length_c   1.000
_cell.angle_alpha   90.00
_cell.angle_beta   90.00
_cell.angle_gamma   90.00
#
_symmetry.space_group_name_H-M   'P 1'
#
loop_
_entity.id
_entity.type
_entity.pdbx_description
1 polymer ?
#
loop_
_entity_poly.entity_id
_entity_poly.type
_entity_poly.pdbx_seq_one_letter_code
_entity_poly.pdbx_strand_id
1 'polypeptide(L)'
;LLMGDFVQSYVDSLNSIAFGGYTDWRLPTKSEAQSLITSEVKRGDELKIDPVFDTEQAWIYTNETDQAEWPTIIYFTSGKISTEPIGYFGSFVRLVRNSTNTNIAELAHSDK
;
A
#
# COMPACT_ATOMS: atom_id res chain seq x y z
N LEU A 1 -2.55 14.83 -16.80
CA LEU A 1 -1.87 13.64 -16.29
C LEU A 1 -2.74 13.05 -15.20
N LEU A 2 -3.14 11.81 -15.37
CA LEU A 2 -3.93 11.09 -14.36
C LEU A 2 -2.98 10.73 -13.20
N MET A 3 -3.45 10.73 -11.96
CA MET A 3 -2.67 10.33 -10.77
C MET A 3 -2.00 8.97 -10.93
N GLY A 4 -2.58 8.07 -11.74
CA GLY A 4 -1.95 6.80 -12.10
C GLY A 4 -0.53 6.97 -12.66
N ASP A 5 -0.32 7.96 -13.53
CA ASP A 5 1.00 8.22 -14.15
C ASP A 5 2.02 8.71 -13.13
N PHE A 6 1.59 9.58 -12.20
CA PHE A 6 2.46 10.12 -11.14
C PHE A 6 2.85 9.05 -10.14
N VAL A 7 1.89 8.24 -9.69
CA VAL A 7 2.13 7.18 -8.73
C VAL A 7 3.00 6.09 -9.35
N GLN A 8 2.77 5.73 -10.61
CA GLN A 8 3.61 4.77 -11.31
C GLN A 8 5.05 5.30 -11.47
N SER A 9 5.21 6.57 -11.88
CA SER A 9 6.52 7.20 -11.97
C SER A 9 7.27 7.21 -10.63
N TYR A 10 6.54 7.41 -9.52
CA TYR A 10 7.12 7.35 -8.18
C TYR A 10 7.59 5.93 -7.83
N VAL A 11 6.76 4.91 -8.07
CA VAL A 11 7.13 3.50 -7.87
C VAL A 11 8.35 3.13 -8.70
N ASP A 12 8.37 3.50 -9.98
CA ASP A 12 9.48 3.23 -10.89
C ASP A 12 10.77 3.91 -10.41
N SER A 13 10.68 5.14 -9.90
CA SER A 13 11.82 5.86 -9.35
C SER A 13 12.43 5.13 -8.16
N LEU A 14 11.61 4.62 -7.22
CA LEU A 14 12.08 3.89 -6.05
C LEU A 14 12.71 2.55 -6.43
N ASN A 15 12.13 1.86 -7.41
CA ASN A 15 12.70 0.62 -7.95
C ASN A 15 14.03 0.88 -8.67
N SER A 16 14.16 1.99 -9.40
CA SER A 16 15.39 2.34 -10.12
C SER A 16 16.58 2.62 -9.19
N ILE A 17 16.33 3.17 -8.01
CA ILE A 17 17.35 3.50 -7.02
C ILE A 17 17.55 2.40 -5.96
N ALA A 18 16.87 1.26 -6.11
CA ALA A 18 16.83 0.20 -5.12
C ALA A 18 16.54 0.72 -3.70
N PHE A 19 15.49 1.54 -3.55
CA PHE A 19 15.16 2.17 -2.27
C PHE A 19 15.01 1.11 -1.16
N GLY A 20 15.70 1.31 -0.04
CA GLY A 20 15.73 0.33 1.06
C GLY A 20 16.40 -1.00 0.70
N GLY A 21 17.13 -1.08 -0.41
CA GLY A 21 17.75 -2.31 -0.93
C GLY A 21 16.83 -3.17 -1.80
N TYR A 22 15.67 -2.66 -2.20
CA TYR A 22 14.65 -3.42 -2.91
C TYR A 22 14.23 -2.76 -4.22
N THR A 23 13.91 -3.59 -5.23
CA THR A 23 13.52 -3.17 -6.58
C THR A 23 12.13 -3.70 -6.98
N ASP A 24 11.38 -4.22 -6.02
CA ASP A 24 10.08 -4.86 -6.20
C ASP A 24 8.94 -4.11 -5.49
N TRP A 25 9.10 -2.80 -5.33
CA TRP A 25 8.06 -1.94 -4.78
C TRP A 25 6.87 -1.85 -5.74
N ARG A 26 5.67 -1.92 -5.17
CA ARG A 26 4.40 -1.71 -5.87
C ARG A 26 3.35 -1.10 -4.95
N LEU A 27 2.26 -0.62 -5.52
CA LEU A 27 1.05 -0.30 -4.75
C LEU A 27 0.47 -1.57 -4.09
N PRO A 28 -0.17 -1.42 -2.92
CA PRO A 28 -0.87 -2.53 -2.27
C PRO A 28 -2.13 -2.89 -3.03
N THR A 29 -2.53 -4.15 -2.95
CA THR A 29 -3.89 -4.59 -3.29
C THR A 29 -4.90 -4.09 -2.26
N LYS A 30 -6.19 -4.10 -2.59
CA LYS A 30 -7.26 -3.78 -1.63
C LYS A 30 -7.20 -4.68 -0.41
N SER A 31 -6.97 -5.99 -0.60
CA SER A 31 -6.89 -6.96 0.49
C SER A 31 -5.70 -6.68 1.43
N GLU A 32 -4.52 -6.41 0.87
CA GLU A 32 -3.34 -6.06 1.67
C GLU A 32 -3.55 -4.77 2.46
N ALA A 33 -4.07 -3.73 1.82
CA ALA A 33 -4.31 -2.46 2.49
C ALA A 33 -5.43 -2.57 3.56
N GLN A 34 -6.48 -3.33 3.29
CA GLN A 34 -7.55 -3.61 4.25
C GLN A 34 -7.05 -4.41 5.46
N SER A 35 -6.05 -5.29 5.29
CA SER A 35 -5.48 -6.07 6.40
C SER A 35 -4.82 -5.22 7.48
N LEU A 36 -4.47 -3.97 7.18
CA LEU A 36 -3.90 -3.02 8.14
C LEU A 36 -4.96 -2.41 9.08
N ILE A 37 -6.25 -2.50 8.75
CA ILE A 37 -7.32 -1.94 9.58
C ILE A 37 -7.45 -2.74 10.87
N THR A 38 -7.30 -2.08 12.01
CA THR A 38 -7.51 -2.66 13.33
C THR A 38 -8.96 -2.47 13.80
N SER A 39 -9.46 -3.38 14.64
CA SER A 39 -10.77 -3.25 15.27
C SER A 39 -10.80 -2.19 16.37
N GLU A 40 -9.65 -1.89 16.97
CA GLU A 40 -9.49 -0.95 18.06
C GLU A 40 -8.74 0.30 17.61
N VAL A 41 -9.25 1.44 18.08
CA VAL A 41 -8.47 2.69 18.15
C VAL A 41 -7.82 2.68 19.53
N LYS A 42 -6.48 2.60 19.62
CA LYS A 42 -5.83 2.62 20.94
C LYS A 42 -5.97 4.02 21.53
N ARG A 43 -5.99 4.10 22.87
CA ARG A 43 -6.20 5.38 23.58
C ARG A 43 -5.08 6.36 23.20
N GLY A 44 -5.44 7.43 22.49
CA GLY A 44 -4.50 8.46 22.02
C GLY A 44 -4.35 8.47 20.49
N ASP A 45 -4.82 7.43 19.80
CA ASP A 45 -4.77 7.35 18.34
C ASP A 45 -6.08 7.88 17.71
N GLU A 46 -5.98 8.43 16.50
CA GLU A 46 -7.13 8.84 15.69
C GLU A 46 -7.38 7.87 14.51
N LEU A 47 -6.44 6.95 14.25
CA LEU A 47 -6.47 6.02 13.13
C LEU A 47 -6.66 4.58 13.62
N LYS A 48 -7.44 3.80 12.87
CA LYS A 48 -7.64 2.35 13.02
C LYS A 48 -6.53 1.58 12.31
N ILE A 49 -5.29 1.81 12.72
CA ILE A 49 -4.10 1.14 12.19
C ILE A 49 -3.12 0.90 13.34
N ASP A 50 -2.21 -0.06 13.20
CA ASP A 50 -1.21 -0.30 14.25
C ASP A 50 -0.31 0.94 14.47
N PRO A 51 -0.04 1.35 15.73
CA PRO A 51 0.79 2.51 16.05
C PRO A 51 2.25 2.45 15.56
N VAL A 52 2.72 1.30 15.09
CA VAL A 52 4.00 1.21 14.38
C VAL A 52 4.00 2.06 13.10
N PHE A 53 2.82 2.38 12.57
CA PHE A 53 2.64 3.24 11.43
C PHE A 53 2.44 4.70 11.84
N ASP A 54 2.96 5.60 11.02
CA ASP A 54 2.81 7.04 11.19
C ASP A 54 1.34 7.49 11.06
N THR A 55 0.96 8.54 11.79
CA THR A 55 -0.41 9.04 11.89
C THR A 55 -0.80 10.07 10.82
N GLU A 56 0.13 10.56 10.00
CA GLU A 56 -0.15 11.51 8.91
C GLU A 56 -0.95 10.85 7.78
N GLN A 57 -0.69 9.56 7.53
CA GLN A 57 -1.32 8.81 6.44
C GLN A 57 -2.71 8.29 6.84
N ALA A 58 -3.66 9.20 6.99
CA ALA A 58 -5.04 8.89 7.37
C ALA A 58 -5.81 8.03 6.34
N TRP A 59 -5.33 7.97 5.10
CA TRP A 59 -5.83 7.11 4.03
C TRP A 59 -4.71 6.72 3.07
N ILE A 60 -4.89 5.66 2.28
CA ILE A 60 -3.95 5.27 1.20
C ILE A 60 -4.68 4.78 -0.05
N TYR A 61 -4.05 4.97 -1.21
CA TYR A 61 -4.47 4.37 -2.48
C TYR A 61 -3.99 2.92 -2.63
N THR A 62 -4.78 2.13 -3.34
CA THR A 62 -4.43 0.76 -3.78
C THR A 62 -4.21 0.73 -5.29
N ASN A 63 -3.78 -0.41 -5.82
CA ASN A 63 -3.64 -0.64 -7.27
C ASN A 63 -4.98 -0.96 -7.97
N GLU A 64 -6.10 -0.99 -7.25
CA GLU A 64 -7.41 -1.36 -7.78
C GLU A 64 -8.25 -0.13 -8.07
N THR A 65 -9.03 -0.16 -9.15
CA THR A 65 -10.02 0.86 -9.49
C THR A 65 -11.42 0.24 -9.59
N ASP A 66 -12.46 1.08 -9.51
CA ASP A 66 -13.81 0.66 -9.89
C ASP A 66 -14.04 0.71 -11.42
N GLN A 67 -15.30 0.49 -11.83
CA GLN A 67 -15.71 0.52 -13.24
C GLN A 67 -15.56 1.91 -13.89
N ALA A 68 -15.51 2.98 -13.09
CA ALA A 68 -15.26 4.34 -13.55
C ALA A 68 -13.77 4.71 -13.51
N GLU A 69 -12.90 3.72 -13.30
CA GLU A 69 -11.45 3.89 -13.13
C GLU A 69 -11.07 4.77 -11.94
N TRP A 70 -11.96 4.88 -10.94
CA TRP A 70 -11.65 5.59 -9.71
C TRP A 70 -10.84 4.70 -8.79
N PRO A 71 -9.69 5.17 -8.30
CA PRO A 71 -8.83 4.39 -7.43
C PRO A 71 -9.54 4.06 -6.11
N THR A 72 -9.31 2.84 -5.65
CA THR A 72 -9.78 2.38 -4.34
C THR A 72 -8.92 3.01 -3.25
N ILE A 73 -9.59 3.51 -2.21
CA ILE A 73 -8.99 4.16 -1.06
C ILE A 73 -9.36 3.40 0.21
N ILE A 74 -8.37 3.19 1.07
CA ILE A 74 -8.56 2.70 2.44
C ILE A 74 -8.45 3.88 3.40
N TYR A 75 -9.51 4.16 4.17
CA TYR A 75 -9.53 5.21 5.19
C TYR A 75 -9.29 4.61 6.58
N PHE A 76 -8.14 4.91 7.19
CA PHE A 76 -7.82 4.44 8.53
C PHE A 76 -8.57 5.22 9.62
N THR A 77 -8.97 6.47 9.35
CA THR A 77 -9.82 7.25 10.28
C THR A 77 -11.16 6.58 10.58
N SER A 78 -11.74 5.89 9.59
CA SER A 78 -13.05 5.25 9.72
C SER A 78 -13.01 3.73 9.64
N GLY A 79 -11.93 3.15 9.11
CA GLY A 79 -11.81 1.73 8.78
C GLY A 79 -12.67 1.34 7.58
N LYS A 80 -12.82 2.24 6.60
CA LYS A 80 -13.71 2.06 5.44
C LYS A 80 -12.93 2.00 4.13
N ILE A 81 -13.58 1.43 3.13
CA ILE A 81 -13.12 1.38 1.73
C ILE A 81 -14.05 2.28 0.91
N SER A 82 -13.49 3.12 0.05
CA SER A 82 -14.22 3.94 -0.92
C SER A 82 -13.53 3.89 -2.28
N THR A 83 -14.17 4.46 -3.29
CA THR A 83 -13.54 4.85 -4.55
C THR A 83 -13.82 6.33 -4.76
N GLU A 84 -12.78 7.09 -5.12
CA GLU A 84 -12.91 8.55 -5.25
C GLU A 84 -12.28 9.03 -6.56
N PRO A 85 -12.80 10.10 -7.17
CA PRO A 85 -12.17 10.71 -8.33
C PRO A 85 -10.72 11.12 -8.02
N ILE A 86 -9.87 10.90 -9.01
CA ILE A 86 -8.47 11.28 -8.97
C ILE A 86 -8.33 12.81 -8.75
N GLY A 87 -7.50 13.21 -7.78
CA GLY A 87 -7.12 14.62 -7.56
C GLY A 87 -8.03 15.41 -6.62
N TYR A 88 -9.04 14.78 -6.02
CA TYR A 88 -9.92 15.43 -5.04
C TYR A 88 -9.25 15.62 -3.65
N PHE A 89 -8.24 14.82 -3.32
CA PHE A 89 -7.50 14.87 -2.06
C PHE A 89 -5.99 14.72 -2.28
N GLY A 90 -5.18 15.16 -1.30
CA GLY A 90 -3.77 14.80 -1.22
C GLY A 90 -3.59 13.28 -1.24
N SER A 91 -2.54 12.81 -1.92
CA SER A 91 -2.39 11.39 -2.25
C SER A 91 -1.28 10.75 -1.43
N PHE A 92 -1.66 9.99 -0.41
CA PHE A 92 -0.73 9.12 0.31
C PHE A 92 -0.68 7.75 -0.35
N VAL A 93 0.54 7.21 -0.43
CA VAL A 93 0.81 5.84 -0.91
C VAL A 93 1.67 5.13 0.11
N ARG A 94 1.35 3.85 0.36
CA ARG A 94 2.15 2.95 1.18
C ARG A 94 2.54 1.75 0.33
N LEU A 95 3.74 1.82 -0.24
CA LEU A 95 4.22 0.76 -1.13
C LEU A 95 4.50 -0.52 -0.34
N VAL A 96 4.21 -1.64 -0.99
CA VAL A 96 4.49 -2.98 -0.49
C VAL A 96 5.45 -3.68 -1.43
N ARG A 97 6.09 -4.73 -0.92
CA ARG A 97 6.97 -5.60 -1.71
C ARG A 97 6.23 -6.86 -2.12
N ASN A 98 6.78 -7.61 -3.07
CA ASN A 98 6.23 -8.90 -3.40
C ASN A 98 6.56 -9.89 -2.27
N SER A 99 5.59 -10.73 -1.92
CA SER A 99 5.86 -11.88 -1.05
C SER A 99 6.92 -12.73 -1.75
N THR A 100 8.12 -12.82 -1.18
CA THR A 100 9.09 -13.79 -1.64
C THR A 100 8.50 -15.17 -1.38
N ASN A 101 7.98 -15.81 -2.44
CA ASN A 101 7.78 -17.25 -2.46
C ASN A 101 9.17 -17.88 -2.34
N THR A 102 9.69 -17.94 -1.11
CA THR A 102 10.86 -18.75 -0.82
C THR A 102 10.36 -20.18 -0.97
N ASN A 103 10.64 -20.78 -2.13
CA ASN A 103 10.42 -22.19 -2.31
C ASN A 103 11.40 -22.91 -1.37
N ILE A 104 10.92 -23.26 -0.18
CA ILE A 104 11.67 -24.01 0.84
C ILE A 104 12.24 -25.34 0.30
N ALA A 105 11.73 -25.86 -0.83
CA ALA A 105 12.31 -27.01 -1.51
C ALA A 105 13.63 -26.72 -2.24
N GLU A 106 13.89 -25.47 -2.63
CA GLU A 106 15.07 -25.07 -3.40
C GLU A 106 16.30 -24.87 -2.48
N LEU A 107 16.09 -24.43 -1.24
CA LEU A 107 17.12 -24.35 -0.19
C LEU A 107 17.59 -25.73 0.29
N ALA A 108 16.73 -26.76 0.25
CA ALA A 108 17.08 -28.11 0.68
C ALA A 108 18.00 -28.88 -0.30
N HIS A 109 18.22 -28.35 -1.50
CA HIS A 109 19.04 -28.98 -2.54
C HIS A 109 20.40 -28.30 -2.77
N SER A 110 20.67 -27.13 -2.18
CA SER A 110 22.00 -26.49 -2.28
C SER A 110 22.99 -26.90 -1.19
N ASP A 111 22.57 -27.75 -0.23
CA ASP A 111 23.40 -28.24 0.88
C ASP A 111 23.91 -29.69 0.66
N LYS A 112 24.13 -30.11 -0.60
CA LYS A 112 24.79 -31.38 -0.92
C LYS A 112 26.07 -31.20 -1.72
#